data_AF-A0A1J8P157-F1
#
_entry.id   AF-A0A1J8P157-F1
#
_cell.length_a   1.000
_cell.length_b   1.000
_cell.length_c   1.000
_cell.angle_alpha   90.00
_cell.angle_beta   90.00
_cell.angle_gamma   90.00
#
_symmetry.space_group_name_H-M   'P 1'
#
loop_
_entity.id
_entity.type
_entity.pdbx_description
1 polymer ?
#
loop_
_entity_poly.entity_id
_entity_poly.type
_entity_poly.pdbx_seq_one_letter_code
_entity_poly.pdbx_strand_id
1 'polypeptide(L)'
;MGSIIEIAAINAQVSSFSDFIEYVGKRSLPEKTDRPAENKRYEELLSLIDGGDYNRAYFLKSDIASDLIKYCQTSLVNEESFIRIVEPRVENQRLYSVHRDIGVKQNKHFYDMSYGIDVHISDLWKILEKERSGIIITGSVSPPPKVFLDNIQTLEDLDSNNKEKYHDFAIKCLKEFIQGNLDWMKNAGFDDPQKILNFDVKLSDYYKECIENNHQEAVNSIEKIIILMCDEENCDYEQRAKHLSQLSQEKIKQHMLDNAEYLKGIHKFLYSYGHRTEFAIYVKNVVSVLREL
;
A
#
# COMPACT_ATOMS: atom_id res chain seq x y z
N MET A 1 -10.52 -11.00 -16.53
CA MET A 1 -9.46 -10.29 -17.28
C MET A 1 -9.66 -10.38 -18.80
N GLY A 2 -10.01 -11.55 -19.34
CA GLY A 2 -10.32 -11.73 -20.78
C GLY A 2 -11.38 -10.75 -21.32
N SER A 3 -12.50 -10.57 -20.61
CA SER A 3 -13.58 -9.67 -21.04
C SER A 3 -13.16 -8.20 -21.16
N ILE A 4 -12.20 -7.76 -20.35
CA ILE A 4 -11.75 -6.35 -20.31
C ILE A 4 -10.82 -6.04 -21.49
N ILE A 5 -9.92 -6.97 -21.81
CA ILE A 5 -9.04 -6.88 -22.99
C ILE A 5 -9.89 -6.91 -24.26
N GLU A 6 -10.92 -7.75 -24.30
CA GLU A 6 -11.86 -7.83 -25.42
C GLU A 6 -12.67 -6.54 -25.58
N ILE A 7 -13.21 -5.95 -24.50
CA ILE A 7 -13.88 -4.64 -24.53
C ILE A 7 -12.92 -3.56 -25.04
N ALA A 8 -11.70 -3.49 -24.52
CA ALA A 8 -10.72 -2.48 -24.90
C ALA A 8 -10.28 -2.63 -26.37
N ALA A 9 -10.04 -3.85 -26.84
CA ALA A 9 -9.66 -4.15 -28.21
C ALA A 9 -10.79 -3.86 -29.21
N ILE A 10 -12.03 -4.29 -28.91
CA ILE A 10 -13.19 -3.97 -29.73
C ILE A 10 -13.38 -2.46 -29.75
N ASN A 11 -13.39 -1.77 -28.60
CA ASN A 11 -13.66 -0.34 -28.59
C ASN A 11 -12.57 0.46 -29.32
N ALA A 12 -11.29 0.13 -29.16
CA ALA A 12 -10.18 0.75 -29.89
C ALA A 12 -10.27 0.59 -31.42
N GLN A 13 -10.90 -0.49 -31.91
CA GLN A 13 -11.07 -0.73 -33.35
C GLN A 13 -12.25 0.01 -33.98
N VAL A 14 -13.29 0.35 -33.21
CA VAL A 14 -14.58 0.75 -33.79
C VAL A 14 -15.26 2.00 -33.19
N SER A 15 -14.80 2.60 -32.08
CA SER A 15 -15.36 3.88 -31.52
C SER A 15 -14.42 4.63 -30.57
N SER A 16 -14.79 5.85 -30.16
CA SER A 16 -14.18 6.50 -29.00
C SER A 16 -14.69 5.89 -27.68
N PHE A 17 -13.78 5.49 -26.79
CA PHE A 17 -14.12 4.94 -25.48
C PHE A 17 -14.81 5.97 -24.58
N SER A 18 -14.54 7.27 -24.78
CA SER A 18 -15.25 8.36 -24.09
C SER A 18 -16.76 8.24 -24.25
N ASP A 19 -17.21 7.92 -25.46
CA ASP A 19 -18.62 7.90 -25.83
C ASP A 19 -19.31 6.69 -25.18
N PHE A 20 -18.57 5.59 -25.04
CA PHE A 20 -19.03 4.41 -24.29
C PHE A 20 -19.15 4.70 -22.78
N ILE A 21 -18.14 5.34 -22.15
CA ILE A 21 -18.23 5.74 -20.73
C ILE A 21 -19.40 6.70 -20.52
N GLU A 22 -19.56 7.68 -21.40
CA GLU A 22 -20.63 8.67 -21.30
C GLU A 22 -22.00 8.00 -21.43
N TYR A 23 -22.15 7.10 -22.40
CA TYR A 23 -23.36 6.29 -22.59
C TYR A 23 -23.74 5.52 -21.32
N VAL A 24 -22.78 4.75 -20.76
CA VAL A 24 -23.02 3.95 -19.56
C VAL A 24 -23.28 4.84 -18.34
N GLY A 25 -22.59 5.97 -18.25
CA GLY A 25 -22.78 6.97 -17.21
C GLY A 25 -24.20 7.53 -17.18
N LYS A 26 -24.75 7.91 -18.33
CA LYS A 26 -26.14 8.41 -18.45
C LYS A 26 -27.16 7.31 -18.19
N ARG A 27 -26.88 6.07 -18.61
CA ARG A 27 -27.79 4.93 -18.39
C ARG A 27 -27.90 4.54 -16.92
N SER A 28 -26.85 4.77 -16.14
CA SER A 28 -26.77 4.42 -14.71
C SER A 28 -27.42 5.45 -13.79
N LEU A 29 -27.96 6.55 -14.33
CA LEU A 29 -28.71 7.53 -13.56
C LEU A 29 -30.06 6.97 -13.09
N PRO A 30 -30.52 7.37 -11.89
CA PRO A 30 -31.77 6.88 -11.31
C PRO A 30 -33.01 7.34 -12.08
N GLU A 31 -32.96 8.48 -12.76
CA GLU A 31 -34.08 9.02 -13.52
C GLU A 31 -34.12 8.43 -14.94
N LYS A 32 -35.24 7.78 -15.30
CA LYS A 32 -35.42 7.12 -16.60
C LYS A 32 -35.52 8.10 -17.78
N THR A 33 -35.88 9.35 -17.52
CA THR A 33 -36.16 10.38 -18.54
C THR A 33 -34.92 10.86 -19.28
N ASP A 34 -33.73 10.72 -18.69
CA ASP A 34 -32.45 11.14 -19.28
C ASP A 34 -31.63 9.97 -19.83
N ARG A 35 -32.21 8.77 -19.88
CA ARG A 35 -31.49 7.59 -20.39
C ARG A 35 -31.39 7.68 -21.91
N PRO A 36 -30.17 7.55 -22.47
CA PRO A 36 -30.01 7.49 -23.92
C PRO A 36 -30.75 6.26 -24.47
N ALA A 37 -31.24 6.36 -25.71
CA ALA A 37 -31.81 5.21 -26.41
C ALA A 37 -30.81 4.04 -26.43
N GLU A 38 -31.32 2.81 -26.36
CA GLU A 38 -30.45 1.63 -26.33
C GLU A 38 -29.56 1.55 -27.56
N ASN A 39 -28.25 1.53 -27.33
CA ASN A 39 -27.27 1.33 -28.37
C ASN A 39 -26.81 -0.12 -28.30
N LYS A 40 -27.36 -0.97 -29.17
CA LYS A 40 -27.10 -2.42 -29.19
C LYS A 40 -25.63 -2.79 -29.04
N ARG A 41 -24.73 -2.00 -29.64
CA ARG A 41 -23.28 -2.23 -29.54
C ARG A 41 -22.74 -1.97 -28.14
N TYR A 42 -23.17 -0.88 -27.49
CA TYR A 42 -22.78 -0.61 -26.11
C TYR A 42 -23.43 -1.61 -25.14
N GLU A 43 -24.62 -2.12 -25.47
CA GLU A 43 -25.25 -3.21 -24.72
C GLU A 43 -24.46 -4.51 -24.79
N GLU A 44 -23.98 -4.89 -25.97
CA GLU A 44 -23.11 -6.06 -26.15
C GLU A 44 -21.82 -5.92 -25.34
N LEU A 45 -21.16 -4.75 -25.36
CA LEU A 45 -19.97 -4.49 -24.53
C LEU A 45 -20.27 -4.49 -23.03
N LEU A 46 -21.42 -3.96 -22.61
CA LEU A 46 -21.86 -3.99 -21.21
C LEU A 46 -22.13 -5.41 -20.70
N SER A 47 -22.60 -6.31 -21.59
CA SER A 47 -22.88 -7.70 -21.24
C SER A 47 -21.64 -8.48 -20.81
N LEU A 48 -20.45 -8.01 -21.23
CA LEU A 48 -19.15 -8.58 -20.86
C LEU A 48 -18.68 -8.19 -19.46
N ILE A 49 -19.41 -7.30 -18.76
CA ILE A 49 -19.09 -6.81 -17.41
C ILE A 49 -20.17 -7.31 -16.43
N ASP A 50 -19.74 -8.06 -15.42
CA ASP A 50 -20.65 -8.52 -14.37
C ASP A 50 -21.10 -7.38 -13.45
N GLY A 51 -22.37 -7.43 -13.02
CA GLY A 51 -22.97 -6.47 -12.09
C GLY A 51 -24.13 -5.66 -12.70
N GLY A 52 -24.82 -4.88 -11.85
CA GLY A 52 -25.86 -3.94 -12.31
C GLY A 52 -25.28 -2.68 -12.95
N ASP A 53 -26.13 -1.88 -13.60
CA ASP A 53 -25.73 -0.67 -14.35
C ASP A 53 -24.83 0.27 -13.54
N TYR A 54 -25.18 0.51 -12.28
CA TYR A 54 -24.39 1.35 -11.37
C TYR A 54 -22.95 0.83 -11.17
N ASN A 55 -22.79 -0.47 -10.94
CA ASN A 55 -21.48 -1.08 -10.72
C ASN A 55 -20.67 -1.12 -12.02
N ARG A 56 -21.33 -1.35 -13.16
CA ARG A 56 -20.71 -1.33 -14.49
C ARG A 56 -20.19 0.07 -14.84
N ALA A 57 -20.95 1.13 -14.55
CA ALA A 57 -20.50 2.51 -14.73
C ALA A 57 -19.31 2.86 -13.84
N TYR A 58 -19.35 2.44 -12.58
CA TYR A 58 -18.25 2.67 -11.65
C TYR A 58 -16.97 1.98 -12.12
N PHE A 59 -17.10 0.73 -12.58
CA PHE A 59 -16.00 -0.02 -13.19
C PHE A 59 -15.43 0.69 -14.43
N LEU A 60 -16.26 1.14 -15.37
CA LEU A 60 -15.80 1.80 -16.60
C LEU A 60 -15.19 3.19 -16.38
N LYS A 61 -15.59 3.87 -15.31
CA LYS A 61 -15.00 5.16 -14.89
C LYS A 61 -13.79 5.00 -13.98
N SER A 62 -13.43 3.77 -13.63
CA SER A 62 -12.24 3.53 -12.85
C SER A 62 -10.99 3.90 -13.64
N ASP A 63 -9.99 4.30 -12.88
CA ASP A 63 -8.60 4.39 -13.31
C ASP A 63 -8.09 3.07 -13.92
N ILE A 64 -8.55 1.89 -13.47
CA ILE A 64 -8.26 0.59 -14.13
C ILE A 64 -8.69 0.61 -15.59
N ALA A 65 -9.97 0.90 -15.84
CA ALA A 65 -10.48 0.93 -17.20
C ALA A 65 -9.70 1.94 -18.03
N SER A 66 -9.50 3.15 -17.49
CA SER A 66 -8.74 4.24 -18.12
C SER A 66 -7.31 3.84 -18.49
N ASP A 67 -6.59 3.15 -17.60
CA ASP A 67 -5.19 2.76 -17.80
C ASP A 67 -5.07 1.52 -18.69
N LEU A 68 -6.02 0.57 -18.62
CA LEU A 68 -6.16 -0.53 -19.58
C LEU A 68 -6.41 -0.03 -21.01
N ILE A 69 -7.21 1.02 -21.17
CA ILE A 69 -7.49 1.61 -22.47
C ILE A 69 -6.25 2.29 -23.02
N LYS A 70 -5.53 3.08 -22.21
CA LYS A 70 -4.25 3.66 -22.61
C LYS A 70 -3.26 2.56 -23.01
N TYR A 71 -3.20 1.48 -22.23
CA TYR A 71 -2.37 0.30 -22.51
C TYR A 71 -2.72 -0.35 -23.87
N CYS A 72 -4.01 -0.55 -24.17
CA CYS A 72 -4.46 -1.09 -25.47
C CYS A 72 -4.28 -0.11 -26.64
N GLN A 73 -4.49 1.20 -26.43
CA GLN A 73 -4.41 2.22 -27.48
C GLN A 73 -2.97 2.56 -27.90
N THR A 74 -2.01 2.44 -26.98
CA THR A 74 -0.60 2.78 -27.24
C THR A 74 0.21 1.63 -27.86
N SER A 75 -0.37 0.41 -27.95
CA SER A 75 0.19 -0.76 -28.65
C SER A 75 1.65 -1.11 -28.31
N LEU A 76 2.11 -0.84 -27.09
CA LEU A 76 3.41 -1.28 -26.58
C LEU A 76 3.19 -2.17 -25.36
N VAL A 77 3.30 -3.48 -25.54
CA VAL A 77 3.17 -4.48 -24.48
C VAL A 77 4.35 -4.34 -23.53
N ASN A 78 4.17 -3.58 -22.45
CA ASN A 78 4.98 -3.72 -21.24
C ASN A 78 4.16 -4.51 -20.22
N GLU A 79 4.30 -5.83 -20.25
CA GLU A 79 3.65 -6.78 -19.34
C GLU A 79 3.90 -6.44 -17.87
N GLU A 80 5.11 -5.98 -17.53
CA GLU A 80 5.51 -5.61 -16.17
C GLU A 80 4.73 -4.38 -15.66
N SER A 81 4.54 -3.37 -16.52
CA SER A 81 3.71 -2.21 -16.16
C SER A 81 2.25 -2.58 -15.96
N PHE A 82 1.75 -3.56 -16.71
CA PHE A 82 0.37 -4.01 -16.62
C PHE A 82 0.11 -4.82 -15.34
N ILE A 83 1.01 -5.76 -15.03
CA ILE A 83 1.01 -6.55 -13.81
C ILE A 83 1.02 -5.61 -12.58
N ARG A 84 1.88 -4.59 -12.57
CA ARG A 84 1.96 -3.59 -11.48
C ARG A 84 0.66 -2.82 -11.23
N ILE A 85 -0.19 -2.63 -12.24
CA ILE A 85 -1.48 -1.91 -12.09
C ILE A 85 -2.58 -2.83 -11.56
N VAL A 86 -2.54 -4.11 -11.96
CA VAL A 86 -3.63 -5.07 -11.75
C VAL A 86 -3.48 -5.81 -10.43
N GLU A 87 -2.28 -6.32 -10.12
CA GLU A 87 -2.05 -7.20 -8.97
C GLU A 87 -2.50 -6.57 -7.64
N PRO A 88 -2.16 -5.31 -7.32
CA PRO A 88 -2.61 -4.69 -6.07
C PRO A 88 -4.14 -4.66 -5.92
N ARG A 89 -4.87 -4.63 -7.04
CA ARG A 89 -6.33 -4.52 -7.05
C ARG A 89 -7.03 -5.87 -7.00
N VAL A 90 -6.46 -6.90 -7.61
CA VAL A 90 -6.89 -8.29 -7.43
C VAL A 90 -6.74 -8.67 -5.95
N GLU A 91 -5.62 -8.30 -5.33
CA GLU A 91 -5.39 -8.52 -3.91
C GLU A 91 -6.40 -7.73 -3.06
N ASN A 92 -6.65 -6.45 -3.37
CA ASN A 92 -7.69 -5.67 -2.68
C ASN A 92 -9.10 -6.29 -2.81
N GLN A 93 -9.43 -6.91 -3.95
CA GLN A 93 -10.74 -7.56 -4.14
C GLN A 93 -10.87 -8.85 -3.32
N ARG A 94 -9.79 -9.65 -3.23
CA ARG A 94 -9.72 -10.81 -2.34
C ARG A 94 -9.94 -10.35 -0.89
N LEU A 95 -9.21 -9.34 -0.45
CA LEU A 95 -9.29 -8.81 0.91
C LEU A 95 -10.68 -8.25 1.23
N TYR A 96 -11.30 -7.53 0.30
CA TYR A 96 -12.69 -7.09 0.44
C TYR A 96 -13.66 -8.26 0.63
N SER A 97 -13.42 -9.39 -0.04
CA SER A 97 -14.25 -10.59 0.09
C SER A 97 -14.08 -11.25 1.46
N VAL A 98 -12.86 -11.28 1.99
CA VAL A 98 -12.57 -11.76 3.35
C VAL A 98 -13.30 -10.91 4.40
N HIS A 99 -13.16 -9.59 4.33
CA HIS A 99 -13.83 -8.67 5.25
C HIS A 99 -15.36 -8.75 5.18
N ARG A 100 -15.89 -8.98 3.97
CA ARG A 100 -17.32 -9.24 3.78
C ARG A 100 -17.75 -10.53 4.48
N ASP A 101 -16.97 -11.61 4.37
CA ASP A 101 -17.27 -12.87 5.05
C ASP A 101 -17.31 -12.67 6.57
N ILE A 102 -16.32 -11.98 7.15
CA ILE A 102 -16.32 -11.59 8.58
C ILE A 102 -17.61 -10.83 8.93
N GLY A 103 -17.99 -9.82 8.15
CA GLY A 103 -19.23 -9.06 8.37
C GLY A 103 -20.49 -9.93 8.30
N VAL A 104 -20.55 -10.92 7.40
CA VAL A 104 -21.65 -11.89 7.34
C VAL A 104 -21.70 -12.73 8.61
N LYS A 105 -20.56 -13.21 9.10
CA LYS A 105 -20.49 -14.00 10.35
C LYS A 105 -20.85 -13.19 11.59
N GLN A 106 -20.47 -11.91 11.64
CA GLN A 106 -20.88 -10.99 12.70
C GLN A 106 -22.39 -10.74 12.68
N ASN A 107 -22.97 -10.47 11.50
CA ASN A 107 -24.42 -10.31 11.36
C ASN A 107 -25.18 -11.56 11.81
N LYS A 108 -24.69 -12.76 11.47
CA LYS A 108 -25.28 -14.00 11.99
C LYS A 108 -25.21 -14.07 13.51
N HIS A 109 -24.08 -13.75 14.10
CA HIS A 109 -23.95 -13.72 15.57
C HIS A 109 -24.94 -12.78 16.25
N PHE A 110 -25.24 -11.61 15.66
CA PHE A 110 -26.19 -10.66 16.24
C PHE A 110 -27.67 -11.03 16.00
N TYR A 111 -28.00 -11.64 14.86
CA TYR A 111 -29.39 -11.75 14.41
C TYR A 111 -29.90 -13.18 14.21
N ASP A 112 -29.02 -14.17 14.06
CA ASP A 112 -29.38 -15.58 13.91
C ASP A 112 -29.23 -16.30 15.26
N MET A 113 -30.35 -16.51 15.94
CA MET A 113 -30.35 -17.19 17.25
C MET A 113 -29.89 -18.66 17.19
N SER A 114 -29.79 -19.25 16.00
CA SER A 114 -29.21 -20.59 15.81
C SER A 114 -27.68 -20.56 15.68
N TYR A 115 -27.09 -19.38 15.47
CA TYR A 115 -25.66 -19.18 15.32
C TYR A 115 -25.01 -18.88 16.68
N GLY A 116 -24.66 -19.96 17.39
CA GLY A 116 -24.10 -19.88 18.74
C GLY A 116 -22.74 -19.16 18.82
N ILE A 117 -22.45 -18.64 20.02
CA ILE A 117 -21.21 -17.91 20.33
C ILE A 117 -19.96 -18.72 19.96
N ASP A 118 -19.92 -20.01 20.35
CA ASP A 118 -18.77 -20.89 20.05
C ASP A 118 -18.54 -21.08 18.54
N VAL A 119 -19.62 -21.09 17.76
CA VAL A 119 -19.55 -21.19 16.28
C VAL A 119 -19.01 -19.88 15.71
N HIS A 120 -19.46 -18.74 16.22
CA HIS A 120 -18.94 -17.43 15.82
C HIS A 120 -17.44 -17.30 16.10
N ILE A 121 -17.00 -17.64 17.31
CA ILE A 121 -15.58 -17.63 17.72
C ILE A 121 -14.76 -18.52 16.77
N SER A 122 -15.21 -19.76 16.53
CA SER A 122 -14.51 -20.70 15.67
C SER A 122 -14.35 -20.20 14.22
N ASP A 123 -15.41 -19.63 13.65
CA ASP A 123 -15.39 -19.12 12.28
C ASP A 123 -14.52 -17.87 12.15
N LEU A 124 -14.64 -16.91 13.09
CA LEU A 124 -13.81 -15.71 13.10
C LEU A 124 -12.33 -16.06 13.27
N TRP A 125 -12.00 -16.95 14.21
CA TRP A 125 -10.64 -17.40 14.43
C TRP A 125 -10.03 -18.07 13.19
N LYS A 126 -10.77 -18.96 12.51
CA LYS A 126 -10.29 -19.61 11.28
C LYS A 126 -9.96 -18.62 10.18
N ILE A 127 -10.77 -17.58 10.01
CA ILE A 127 -10.51 -16.54 9.01
C ILE A 127 -9.24 -15.78 9.37
N LEU A 128 -9.11 -15.30 10.61
CA LEU A 128 -7.94 -14.54 11.04
C LEU A 128 -6.65 -15.39 10.96
N GLU A 129 -6.68 -16.63 11.44
CA GLU A 129 -5.53 -17.54 11.42
C GLU A 129 -5.04 -17.86 10.00
N LYS A 130 -5.97 -17.97 9.05
CA LYS A 130 -5.68 -18.20 7.63
C LYS A 130 -5.07 -16.98 6.97
N GLU A 131 -5.61 -15.79 7.20
CA GLU A 131 -5.24 -14.57 6.48
C GLU A 131 -4.07 -13.81 7.15
N ARG A 132 -3.87 -14.00 8.46
CA ARG A 132 -2.76 -13.44 9.25
C ARG A 132 -2.61 -11.93 9.07
N SER A 133 -1.38 -11.44 8.95
CA SER A 133 -1.04 -10.04 8.69
C SER A 133 -1.57 -9.52 7.35
N GLY A 134 -1.85 -10.41 6.38
CA GLY A 134 -2.36 -10.03 5.06
C GLY A 134 -3.74 -9.39 5.07
N ILE A 135 -4.54 -9.62 6.14
CA ILE A 135 -5.86 -9.00 6.29
C ILE A 135 -5.80 -7.51 6.66
N ILE A 136 -4.63 -7.03 7.09
CA ILE A 136 -4.39 -5.66 7.56
C ILE A 136 -3.98 -4.80 6.35
N ILE A 137 -4.75 -3.75 6.06
CA ILE A 137 -4.61 -2.96 4.84
C ILE A 137 -4.23 -1.52 5.18
N THR A 138 -3.34 -0.94 4.38
CA THR A 138 -2.92 0.47 4.45
C THR A 138 -3.74 1.34 3.49
N GLY A 139 -4.02 2.60 3.88
CA GLY A 139 -4.63 3.62 3.02
C GLY A 139 -6.11 3.91 3.27
N SER A 140 -6.74 4.64 2.35
CA SER A 140 -8.16 5.04 2.41
C SER A 140 -9.14 3.91 2.07
N VAL A 141 -8.63 2.71 1.79
CA VAL A 141 -9.44 1.54 1.43
C VAL A 141 -9.96 0.89 2.70
N SER A 142 -11.28 0.79 2.79
CA SER A 142 -11.94 0.13 3.91
C SER A 142 -11.74 -1.40 3.83
N PRO A 143 -11.36 -2.07 4.94
CA PRO A 143 -11.33 -1.52 6.30
C PRO A 143 -9.92 -1.19 6.82
N PRO A 144 -9.80 -0.19 7.72
CA PRO A 144 -8.53 0.22 8.32
C PRO A 144 -7.98 -0.86 9.27
N PRO A 145 -6.69 -0.75 9.68
CA PRO A 145 -6.07 -1.67 10.65
C PRO A 145 -6.86 -1.82 11.95
N LYS A 146 -7.63 -0.81 12.34
CA LYS A 146 -8.56 -0.86 13.48
C LYS A 146 -9.51 -2.07 13.40
N VAL A 147 -9.99 -2.46 12.22
CA VAL A 147 -10.94 -3.57 12.09
C VAL A 147 -10.30 -4.91 12.46
N PHE A 148 -9.01 -5.09 12.16
CA PHE A 148 -8.29 -6.26 12.65
C PHE A 148 -8.26 -6.27 14.19
N LEU A 149 -7.94 -5.15 14.83
CA LEU A 149 -7.91 -5.03 16.29
C LEU A 149 -9.29 -5.25 16.92
N ASP A 150 -10.35 -4.70 16.33
CA ASP A 150 -11.74 -4.88 16.78
C ASP A 150 -12.15 -6.38 16.73
N ASN A 151 -11.71 -7.11 15.71
CA ASN A 151 -11.96 -8.56 15.60
C ASN A 151 -11.18 -9.35 16.66
N ILE A 152 -9.93 -8.97 16.95
CA ILE A 152 -9.15 -9.58 18.04
C ILE A 152 -9.83 -9.33 19.38
N GLN A 153 -10.24 -8.09 19.67
CA GLN A 153 -10.97 -7.75 20.89
C GLN A 153 -12.25 -8.56 21.03
N THR A 154 -13.00 -8.75 19.94
CA THR A 154 -14.21 -9.59 19.93
C THR A 154 -13.91 -11.03 20.36
N LEU A 155 -12.80 -11.62 19.90
CA LEU A 155 -12.38 -12.96 20.32
C LEU A 155 -11.97 -12.98 21.80
N GLU A 156 -11.22 -11.98 22.26
CA GLU A 156 -10.80 -11.88 23.67
C GLU A 156 -11.98 -11.73 24.64
N ASP A 157 -13.03 -10.99 24.23
CA ASP A 157 -14.22 -10.75 25.03
C ASP A 157 -15.15 -11.97 25.09
N LEU A 158 -15.31 -12.68 23.97
CA LEU A 158 -16.21 -13.83 23.87
C LEU A 158 -15.57 -15.15 24.33
N ASP A 159 -14.24 -15.28 24.26
CA ASP A 159 -13.49 -16.48 24.62
C ASP A 159 -12.28 -16.14 25.50
N SER A 160 -12.60 -15.70 26.72
CA SER A 160 -11.62 -15.26 27.72
C SER A 160 -10.58 -16.31 28.10
N ASN A 161 -10.90 -17.60 27.97
CA ASN A 161 -9.96 -18.70 28.24
C ASN A 161 -8.80 -18.74 27.23
N ASN A 162 -9.00 -18.21 26.02
CA ASN A 162 -7.99 -18.16 24.97
C ASN A 162 -7.49 -16.73 24.70
N LYS A 163 -7.79 -15.78 25.58
CA LYS A 163 -7.39 -14.36 25.43
C LYS A 163 -5.91 -14.19 25.10
N GLU A 164 -5.02 -14.83 25.87
CA GLU A 164 -3.56 -14.73 25.66
C GLU A 164 -3.15 -15.25 24.27
N LYS A 165 -3.77 -16.34 23.81
CA LYS A 165 -3.53 -16.90 22.47
C LYS A 165 -3.90 -15.90 21.36
N TYR A 166 -5.05 -15.23 21.48
CA TYR A 166 -5.48 -14.23 20.49
C TYR A 166 -4.59 -12.99 20.51
N HIS A 167 -4.22 -12.55 21.71
CA HIS A 167 -3.33 -11.42 21.92
C HIS A 167 -1.94 -11.65 21.31
N ASP A 168 -1.30 -12.80 21.61
CA ASP A 168 0.00 -13.17 21.06
C ASP A 168 -0.04 -13.33 19.54
N PHE A 169 -1.12 -13.90 19.01
CA PHE A 169 -1.34 -13.99 17.57
C PHE A 169 -1.41 -12.59 16.92
N ALA A 170 -2.13 -11.66 17.54
CA ALA A 170 -2.24 -10.29 17.05
C ALA A 170 -0.88 -9.59 17.06
N ILE A 171 -0.10 -9.71 18.14
CA ILE A 171 1.26 -9.16 18.22
C ILE A 171 2.11 -9.67 17.05
N LYS A 172 2.08 -10.98 16.78
CA LYS A 172 2.84 -11.57 15.67
C LYS A 172 2.45 -10.97 14.31
N CYS A 173 1.15 -10.90 14.02
CA CYS A 173 0.65 -10.35 12.77
C CYS A 173 0.99 -8.86 12.63
N LEU A 174 0.88 -8.09 13.72
CA LEU A 174 1.19 -6.66 13.73
C LEU A 174 2.68 -6.39 13.54
N LYS A 175 3.57 -7.23 14.08
CA LYS A 175 5.02 -7.13 13.81
C LYS A 175 5.33 -7.34 12.32
N GLU A 176 4.78 -8.39 11.72
CA GLU A 176 4.93 -8.66 10.28
C GLU A 176 4.40 -7.47 9.44
N PHE A 177 3.24 -6.94 9.82
CA PHE A 177 2.65 -5.78 9.15
C PHE A 177 3.52 -4.52 9.27
N ILE A 178 4.00 -4.19 10.48
CA ILE A 178 4.87 -3.03 10.74
C ILE A 178 6.12 -3.10 9.86
N GLN A 179 6.77 -4.27 9.83
CA GLN A 179 8.00 -4.47 9.05
C GLN A 179 7.77 -4.23 7.55
N GLY A 180 6.64 -4.69 7.01
CA GLY A 180 6.28 -4.49 5.61
C GLY A 180 5.76 -3.10 5.25
N ASN A 181 5.44 -2.25 6.25
CA ASN A 181 4.72 -0.99 6.04
C ASN A 181 5.32 0.19 6.82
N LEU A 182 6.64 0.21 7.04
CA LEU A 182 7.32 1.26 7.82
C LEU A 182 7.03 2.68 7.31
N ASP A 183 7.01 2.88 5.99
CA ASP A 183 6.71 4.19 5.39
C ASP A 183 5.27 4.64 5.69
N TRP A 184 4.32 3.71 5.68
CA TRP A 184 2.94 4.01 6.05
C TRP A 184 2.81 4.30 7.55
N MET A 185 3.47 3.53 8.41
CA MET A 185 3.48 3.73 9.86
C MET A 185 3.95 5.13 10.26
N LYS A 186 4.82 5.73 9.44
CA LYS A 186 5.35 7.07 9.64
C LYS A 186 4.44 8.18 9.09
N ASN A 187 3.88 7.97 7.90
CA ASN A 187 3.22 9.03 7.12
C ASN A 187 1.69 9.00 7.20
N ALA A 188 1.09 7.92 7.70
CA ALA A 188 -0.35 7.84 7.88
C ALA A 188 -0.84 8.83 8.96
N GLY A 189 -2.09 9.24 8.87
CA GLY A 189 -2.72 10.08 9.89
C GLY A 189 -2.55 9.45 11.29
N PHE A 190 -2.18 10.28 12.27
CA PHE A 190 -1.67 9.86 13.58
C PHE A 190 -2.49 8.76 14.28
N ASP A 191 -3.79 8.67 14.05
CA ASP A 191 -4.68 7.77 14.78
C ASP A 191 -4.48 6.28 14.47
N ASP A 192 -4.20 5.89 13.23
CA ASP A 192 -4.18 4.46 12.87
C ASP A 192 -2.87 3.76 13.24
N PRO A 193 -1.68 4.33 12.97
CA PRO A 193 -0.42 3.79 13.51
C PRO A 193 -0.40 3.77 15.03
N GLN A 194 -0.92 4.81 15.70
CA GLN A 194 -0.93 4.84 17.17
C GLN A 194 -1.80 3.74 17.77
N LYS A 195 -2.95 3.39 17.17
CA LYS A 195 -3.76 2.25 17.63
C LYS A 195 -2.98 0.94 17.60
N ILE A 196 -2.17 0.72 16.56
CA ILE A 196 -1.30 -0.45 16.45
C ILE A 196 -0.24 -0.43 17.57
N LEU A 197 0.46 0.69 17.74
CA LEU A 197 1.53 0.80 18.73
C LEU A 197 1.03 0.76 20.18
N ASN A 198 -0.20 1.21 20.42
CA ASN A 198 -0.85 1.21 21.74
C ASN A 198 -1.55 -0.13 22.06
N PHE A 199 -1.66 -1.05 21.09
CA PHE A 199 -2.25 -2.37 21.32
C PHE A 199 -1.43 -3.18 22.33
N ASP A 200 -0.10 -3.15 22.22
CA ASP A 200 0.82 -3.77 23.16
C ASP A 200 2.19 -3.08 23.16
N VAL A 201 2.80 -2.95 24.35
CA VAL A 201 4.10 -2.26 24.52
C VAL A 201 5.22 -2.87 23.65
N LYS A 202 5.20 -4.19 23.41
CA LYS A 202 6.17 -4.89 22.57
C LYS A 202 6.13 -4.42 21.12
N LEU A 203 5.02 -3.85 20.65
CA LEU A 203 4.89 -3.32 19.29
C LEU A 203 5.56 -1.94 19.17
N SER A 204 5.42 -1.09 20.19
CA SER A 204 6.11 0.19 20.27
C SER A 204 7.63 0.00 20.25
N ASP A 205 8.14 -0.93 21.05
CA ASP A 205 9.57 -1.22 21.10
C ASP A 205 10.07 -1.87 19.81
N TYR A 206 9.31 -2.83 19.27
CA TYR A 206 9.64 -3.43 17.97
C TYR A 206 9.65 -2.42 16.82
N TYR A 207 8.73 -1.45 16.81
CA TYR A 207 8.73 -0.39 15.79
C TYR A 207 10.00 0.49 15.88
N LYS A 208 10.44 0.85 17.09
CA LYS A 208 11.71 1.56 17.30
C LYS A 208 12.89 0.73 16.79
N GLU A 209 12.93 -0.57 17.12
CA GLU A 209 13.96 -1.48 16.61
C GLU A 209 13.93 -1.57 15.08
N CYS A 210 12.77 -1.62 14.45
CA CYS A 210 12.64 -1.65 12.99
C CYS A 210 13.18 -0.35 12.37
N ILE A 211 12.87 0.80 12.96
CA ILE A 211 13.43 2.09 12.56
C ILE A 211 14.97 2.05 12.68
N GLU A 212 15.50 1.64 13.82
CA GLU A 212 16.95 1.57 14.08
C GLU A 212 17.68 0.59 13.15
N ASN A 213 17.10 -0.59 12.87
CA ASN A 213 17.66 -1.56 11.95
C ASN A 213 17.63 -1.05 10.50
N ASN A 214 16.54 -0.40 10.09
CA ASN A 214 16.46 0.24 8.77
C ASN A 214 17.51 1.37 8.64
N HIS A 215 17.78 2.09 9.73
CA HIS A 215 18.87 3.08 9.79
C HIS A 215 20.25 2.44 9.61
N GLN A 216 20.51 1.31 10.29
CA GLN A 216 21.80 0.64 10.25
C GLN A 216 22.06 -0.02 8.88
N GLU A 217 21.03 -0.59 8.25
CA GLU A 217 21.12 -1.11 6.89
C GLU A 217 21.33 -0.02 5.83
N ALA A 218 20.75 1.18 6.01
CA ALA A 218 20.90 2.29 5.07
C ALA A 218 22.33 2.83 4.97
N VAL A 219 23.12 2.72 6.04
CA VAL A 219 24.51 3.19 6.11
C VAL A 219 25.51 2.07 5.76
N ASN A 220 25.06 0.84 5.52
CA ASN A 220 25.91 -0.34 5.27
C ASN A 220 26.20 -0.63 3.79
N SER A 221 25.47 -0.04 2.84
CA SER A 221 25.78 -0.12 1.40
C SER A 221 26.10 1.25 0.82
N ILE A 222 27.11 1.30 -0.05
CA ILE A 222 27.48 2.51 -0.78
C ILE A 222 26.35 3.03 -1.67
N GLU A 223 25.54 2.14 -2.25
CA GLU A 223 24.39 2.52 -3.10
C GLU A 223 23.31 3.21 -2.29
N LYS A 224 23.01 2.72 -1.09
CA LYS A 224 22.04 3.34 -0.17
C LYS A 224 22.55 4.70 0.32
N ILE A 225 23.85 4.85 0.58
CA ILE A 225 24.43 6.16 0.92
C ILE A 225 24.33 7.12 -0.28
N ILE A 226 24.55 6.66 -1.51
CA ILE A 226 24.37 7.48 -2.72
C ILE A 226 22.92 7.93 -2.86
N ILE A 227 21.95 7.04 -2.62
CA ILE A 227 20.52 7.41 -2.59
C ILE A 227 20.28 8.48 -1.52
N LEU A 228 20.77 8.29 -0.30
CA LEU A 228 20.68 9.31 0.76
C LEU A 228 21.37 10.63 0.37
N MET A 229 22.39 10.64 -0.48
CA MET A 229 23.02 11.87 -0.97
C MET A 229 22.23 12.53 -2.11
N CYS A 230 21.54 11.74 -2.95
CA CYS A 230 21.03 12.19 -4.24
C CYS A 230 19.51 12.34 -4.31
N ASP A 231 18.76 11.72 -3.39
CA ASP A 231 17.31 11.60 -3.48
C ASP A 231 16.59 12.78 -2.81
N GLU A 232 15.71 13.43 -3.59
CA GLU A 232 14.97 14.64 -3.23
C GLU A 232 13.50 14.37 -2.94
N GLU A 233 12.94 13.27 -3.44
CA GLU A 233 11.48 13.12 -3.56
C GLU A 233 10.82 12.28 -2.46
N ASN A 234 11.57 11.52 -1.63
CA ASN A 234 10.95 10.56 -0.70
C ASN A 234 11.66 10.35 0.66
N CYS A 235 12.40 11.33 1.18
CA CYS A 235 13.11 11.16 2.44
C CYS A 235 12.87 12.31 3.43
N ASP A 236 12.61 11.94 4.68
CA ASP A 236 12.62 12.85 5.82
C ASP A 236 14.01 13.47 6.01
N TYR A 237 14.05 14.79 5.90
CA TYR A 237 15.27 15.59 5.99
C TYR A 237 16.05 15.37 7.30
N GLU A 238 15.36 15.20 8.43
CA GLU A 238 16.02 14.98 9.72
C GLU A 238 16.67 13.61 9.79
N GLN A 239 15.98 12.58 9.31
CA GLN A 239 16.53 11.22 9.25
C GLN A 239 17.72 11.13 8.30
N ARG A 240 17.63 11.78 7.13
CA ARG A 240 18.72 11.85 6.16
C ARG A 240 19.96 12.50 6.77
N ALA A 241 19.80 13.64 7.44
CA ALA A 241 20.88 14.33 8.12
C ALA A 241 21.52 13.48 9.21
N LYS A 242 20.68 12.81 10.01
CA LYS A 242 21.13 11.88 11.06
C LYS A 242 21.94 10.72 10.47
N HIS A 243 21.48 10.08 9.39
CA HIS A 243 22.18 8.96 8.76
C HIS A 243 23.53 9.38 8.18
N LEU A 244 23.56 10.47 7.41
CA LEU A 244 24.81 10.94 6.80
C LEU A 244 25.82 11.39 7.87
N SER A 245 25.36 11.96 8.99
CA SER A 245 26.25 12.39 10.09
C SER A 245 27.00 11.25 10.79
N GLN A 246 26.51 10.01 10.68
CA GLN A 246 27.13 8.83 11.29
C GLN A 246 28.32 8.29 10.49
N LEU A 247 28.51 8.76 9.25
CA LEU A 247 29.63 8.33 8.43
C LEU A 247 30.95 8.90 8.97
N SER A 248 31.87 8.01 9.33
CA SER A 248 33.24 8.38 9.73
C SER A 248 34.03 8.89 8.54
N GLN A 249 35.07 9.69 8.81
CA GLN A 249 35.95 10.23 7.78
C GLN A 249 36.68 9.10 7.03
N GLU A 250 37.10 8.04 7.72
CA GLU A 250 37.74 6.88 7.11
C GLU A 250 36.81 6.18 6.11
N LYS A 251 35.54 5.98 6.50
CA LYS A 251 34.55 5.32 5.63
C LYS A 251 34.23 6.19 4.40
N ILE A 252 34.09 7.50 4.57
CA ILE A 252 33.90 8.46 3.46
C ILE A 252 35.10 8.43 2.51
N LYS A 253 36.32 8.48 3.06
CA LYS A 253 37.57 8.43 2.28
C LYS A 253 37.67 7.16 1.46
N GLN A 254 37.40 6.02 2.09
CA GLN A 254 37.40 4.73 1.40
C GLN A 254 36.38 4.71 0.26
N HIS A 255 35.14 5.15 0.51
CA HIS A 255 34.10 5.20 -0.53
C HIS A 255 34.42 6.17 -1.67
N MET A 256 35.03 7.33 -1.40
CA MET A 256 35.48 8.27 -2.43
C MET A 256 36.55 7.66 -3.35
N LEU A 257 37.49 6.91 -2.77
CA LEU A 257 38.58 6.28 -3.51
C LEU A 257 38.11 5.06 -4.32
N ASP A 258 37.18 4.29 -3.77
CA ASP A 258 36.74 3.02 -4.35
C ASP A 258 35.58 3.16 -5.35
N ASN A 259 34.84 4.28 -5.35
CA ASN A 259 33.61 4.41 -6.14
C ASN A 259 33.42 5.83 -6.72
N ALA A 260 33.52 5.92 -8.05
CA ALA A 260 33.37 7.19 -8.77
C ALA A 260 31.95 7.79 -8.68
N GLU A 261 30.90 6.95 -8.63
CA GLU A 261 29.52 7.44 -8.48
C GLU A 261 29.27 8.00 -7.07
N TYR A 262 29.93 7.47 -6.04
CA TYR A 262 29.93 8.05 -4.71
C TYR A 262 30.53 9.46 -4.69
N LEU A 263 31.70 9.64 -5.32
CA LEU A 263 32.36 10.94 -5.42
C LEU A 263 31.50 11.97 -6.19
N LYS A 264 30.85 11.54 -7.28
CA LYS A 264 29.90 12.36 -8.04
C LYS A 264 28.66 12.72 -7.21
N GLY A 265 28.15 11.77 -6.42
CA GLY A 265 27.07 11.98 -5.46
C GLY A 265 27.41 13.04 -4.42
N ILE A 266 28.64 13.01 -3.89
CA ILE A 266 29.13 14.04 -2.96
C ILE A 266 29.14 15.43 -3.60
N HIS A 267 29.63 15.55 -4.83
CA HIS A 267 29.62 16.84 -5.53
C HIS A 267 28.18 17.39 -5.67
N LYS A 268 27.24 16.55 -6.11
CA LYS A 268 25.81 16.91 -6.23
C LYS A 268 25.22 17.29 -4.88
N PHE A 269 25.54 16.52 -3.83
CA PHE A 269 25.07 16.76 -2.47
C PHE A 269 25.58 18.10 -1.93
N LEU A 270 26.88 18.39 -2.04
CA LEU A 270 27.46 19.64 -1.54
C LEU A 270 26.88 20.85 -2.27
N TYR A 271 26.66 20.74 -3.59
CA TYR A 271 26.02 21.80 -4.36
C TYR A 271 24.61 22.11 -3.85
N SER A 272 23.82 21.07 -3.56
CA SER A 272 22.39 21.20 -3.24
C SER A 272 22.13 21.44 -1.74
N TYR A 273 22.98 20.89 -0.87
CA TYR A 273 22.76 20.81 0.58
C TYR A 273 23.95 21.26 1.43
N GLY A 274 25.10 21.59 0.85
CA GLY A 274 26.31 21.92 1.60
C GLY A 274 26.16 23.16 2.50
N HIS A 275 25.19 24.03 2.23
CA HIS A 275 24.88 25.22 3.01
C HIS A 275 23.88 24.98 4.15
N ARG A 276 23.29 23.79 4.24
CA ARG A 276 22.23 23.49 5.20
C ARG A 276 22.81 23.06 6.55
N THR A 277 22.30 23.65 7.62
CA THR A 277 22.80 23.45 8.99
C THR A 277 22.59 22.04 9.50
N GLU A 278 21.52 21.38 9.06
CA GLU A 278 21.14 20.02 9.42
C GLU A 278 22.22 19.02 9.01
N PHE A 279 22.92 19.28 7.91
CA PHE A 279 23.97 18.40 7.38
C PHE A 279 25.39 18.82 7.81
N ALA A 280 25.54 19.78 8.71
CA ALA A 280 26.84 20.38 9.04
C ALA A 280 27.91 19.36 9.47
N ILE A 281 27.52 18.31 10.20
CA ILE A 281 28.45 17.25 10.63
C ILE A 281 28.96 16.46 9.42
N TYR A 282 28.06 16.01 8.54
CA TYR A 282 28.44 15.26 7.34
C TYR A 282 29.27 16.11 6.38
N VAL A 283 28.84 17.35 6.13
CA VAL A 283 29.59 18.31 5.28
C VAL A 283 30.98 18.53 5.83
N LYS A 284 31.14 18.72 7.14
CA LYS A 284 32.45 18.86 7.78
C LYS A 284 33.34 17.63 7.53
N ASN A 285 32.81 16.43 7.70
CA ASN A 285 33.56 15.19 7.47
C ASN A 285 33.99 15.05 6.00
N VAL A 286 33.07 15.30 5.05
CA VAL A 286 33.36 15.29 3.62
C VAL A 286 34.44 16.30 3.23
N VAL A 287 34.31 17.55 3.69
CA VAL A 287 35.30 18.61 3.40
C VAL A 287 36.66 18.30 4.02
N SER A 288 36.69 17.68 5.21
CA SER A 288 37.93 17.23 5.85
C SER A 288 38.64 16.20 4.96
N VAL A 289 37.91 15.17 4.52
CA VAL A 289 38.46 14.13 3.66
C VAL A 289 38.96 14.69 2.33
N LEU A 290 38.20 15.59 1.68
CA LEU A 290 38.61 16.23 0.42
C LEU A 290 39.88 17.08 0.55
N ARG A 291 40.22 17.57 1.75
CA ARG A 291 41.48 18.30 1.99
C ARG A 291 42.68 17.38 2.22
N GLU A 292 42.42 16.14 2.61
CA GLU A 292 43.46 15.13 2.84
C GLU A 292 43.83 14.34 1.60
N LEU A 293 42.94 14.27 0.60
CA LEU A 293 43.15 13.62 -0.69
C LEU A 293 43.92 14.56 -1.64
#